data_AF-A0A329ZHJ5-F1
#
_entry.id   AF-A0A329ZHJ5-F1
#
_cell.length_a   1.000
_cell.length_b   1.000
_cell.length_c   1.000
_cell.angle_alpha   90.00
_cell.angle_beta   90.00
_cell.angle_gamma   90.00
#
_symmetry.space_group_name_H-M   'P 1'
#
loop_
_entity.id
_entity.type
_entity.pdbx_description
1 polymer ?
#
loop_
_entity_poly.entity_id
_entity_poly.type
_entity_poly.pdbx_seq_one_letter_code
_entity_poly.pdbx_strand_id
1 'polypeptide(L)'
;MPLVADLHGDQRWCILMATSLELSCRFQSQSIGVVIPIYNVAPYLRECLDSVINQTYKNLHVVLVNDGSTDGSLEIAKEYVLKDSRFVLLDKENGGLSHARNLGIDYFALKLPLGGGANTLF
;
A
#
# COMPACT_ATOMS: atom_id res chain seq x y z
N MET A 1 45.75 20.13 -30.39
CA MET A 1 46.32 21.01 -29.35
C MET A 1 45.16 21.58 -28.55
N PRO A 2 45.17 21.38 -27.23
CA PRO A 2 44.05 21.67 -26.34
C PRO A 2 44.06 23.13 -25.89
N LEU A 3 42.91 23.65 -25.45
CA LEU A 3 42.92 24.63 -24.36
C LEU A 3 41.71 24.38 -23.47
N VAL A 4 41.99 23.78 -22.32
CA VAL A 4 41.14 23.75 -21.14
C VAL A 4 41.44 25.01 -20.34
N ALA A 5 40.40 25.71 -19.88
CA ALA A 5 40.44 26.61 -18.73
C ALA A 5 38.99 26.67 -18.22
N ASP A 6 38.62 25.85 -17.25
CA ASP A 6 38.88 25.94 -15.81
C ASP A 6 37.63 26.45 -15.10
N LEU A 7 37.06 25.52 -14.33
CA LEU A 7 36.02 25.71 -13.35
C LEU A 7 36.61 26.46 -12.16
N HIS A 8 36.18 27.69 -11.91
CA HIS A 8 36.21 28.29 -10.57
C HIS A 8 34.88 28.97 -10.32
N GLY A 9 34.22 28.52 -9.27
CA GLY A 9 32.82 28.82 -8.99
C GLY A 9 32.55 30.27 -8.63
N ASP A 10 31.37 30.72 -9.02
CA ASP A 10 30.46 31.45 -8.14
C ASP A 10 29.04 31.31 -8.70
N GLN A 11 28.08 31.24 -7.79
CA GLN A 11 26.65 31.08 -8.00
C GLN A 11 26.08 32.27 -8.79
N ARG A 12 25.87 32.12 -10.10
CA ARG A 12 24.88 32.85 -10.91
C ARG A 12 25.00 32.39 -12.36
N TRP A 13 23.85 32.25 -13.03
CA TRP A 13 23.69 31.90 -14.46
C TRP A 13 23.57 30.42 -14.80
N CYS A 14 22.46 29.82 -14.37
CA CYS A 14 21.63 29.00 -15.27
C CYS A 14 20.13 29.14 -14.94
N ILE A 15 19.71 30.37 -14.60
CA ILE A 15 18.30 30.77 -14.79
C ILE A 15 18.27 31.43 -16.16
N LEU A 16 17.86 30.66 -17.17
CA LEU A 16 17.03 31.06 -18.33
C LEU A 16 17.21 30.00 -19.42
N MET A 17 16.07 29.43 -19.85
CA MET A 17 15.87 28.54 -21.01
C MET A 17 15.87 27.02 -20.75
N ALA A 18 15.04 26.57 -19.80
CA ALA A 18 14.28 25.34 -19.99
C ALA A 18 12.83 25.62 -19.55
N THR A 19 11.95 25.78 -20.52
CA THR A 19 10.52 25.96 -20.32
C THR A 19 9.92 24.76 -19.62
N SER A 20 9.64 24.92 -18.33
CA SER A 20 8.56 24.32 -17.53
C SER A 20 8.02 22.97 -18.01
N LEU A 21 8.77 21.91 -17.73
CA LEU A 21 8.21 20.65 -17.23
C LEU A 21 9.21 20.20 -16.18
N GLU A 22 9.05 20.73 -14.98
CA GLU A 22 9.72 20.19 -13.80
C GLU A 22 9.43 18.68 -13.78
N LEU A 23 10.42 17.86 -14.15
CA LEU A 23 10.50 16.51 -13.63
C LEU A 23 10.68 16.66 -12.12
N SER A 24 9.56 16.90 -11.44
CA SER A 24 9.41 16.47 -10.07
C SER A 24 9.60 14.96 -10.14
N CYS A 25 10.82 14.52 -9.89
CA CYS A 25 11.09 13.15 -9.53
C CYS A 25 10.32 12.96 -8.23
N ARG A 26 9.04 12.60 -8.34
CA ARG A 26 8.16 12.39 -7.21
C ARG A 26 8.82 11.28 -6.43
N PHE A 27 9.37 11.61 -5.27
CA PHE A 27 9.64 10.65 -4.22
C PHE A 27 8.27 10.16 -3.75
N GLN A 28 7.58 9.37 -4.56
CA GLN A 28 6.39 8.65 -4.13
C GLN A 28 6.88 7.70 -3.06
N SER A 29 6.48 7.97 -1.81
CA SER A 29 6.67 7.03 -0.71
C SER A 29 6.07 5.71 -1.16
N GLN A 30 6.92 4.73 -1.44
CA GLN A 30 6.48 3.37 -1.75
C GLN A 30 5.58 2.94 -0.60
N SER A 31 4.43 2.33 -0.90
CA SER A 31 3.49 1.79 0.07
C SER A 31 3.31 0.31 -0.25
N ILE A 32 3.24 -0.54 0.77
CA ILE A 32 3.05 -1.98 0.58
C ILE A 32 1.63 -2.36 0.98
N GLY A 33 0.90 -3.01 0.07
CA GLY A 33 -0.39 -3.63 0.33
C GLY A 33 -0.21 -5.08 0.79
N VAL A 34 -0.89 -5.47 1.86
CA VAL A 34 -0.88 -6.85 2.39
C VAL A 34 -2.32 -7.37 2.40
N VAL A 35 -2.54 -8.51 1.75
CA VAL A 35 -3.84 -9.20 1.75
C VAL A 35 -3.73 -10.43 2.66
N ILE A 36 -4.62 -10.52 3.66
CA ILE A 36 -4.67 -11.63 4.62
C ILE A 36 -6.04 -12.30 4.51
N PRO A 37 -6.17 -13.44 3.78
CA PRO A 37 -7.40 -14.22 3.76
C PRO A 37 -7.58 -14.96 5.09
N ILE A 38 -8.81 -15.00 5.59
CA ILE A 38 -9.19 -15.51 6.90
C ILE A 38 -10.34 -16.50 6.71
N TYR A 39 -10.12 -17.77 7.07
CA TYR A 39 -11.16 -18.79 7.15
C TYR A 39 -10.87 -19.79 8.26
N ASN A 40 -11.60 -19.71 9.36
CA ASN A 40 -11.49 -20.60 10.53
C ASN A 40 -10.05 -20.73 11.07
N VAL A 41 -9.42 -19.58 11.34
CA VAL A 41 -8.00 -19.44 11.67
C VAL A 41 -7.77 -18.82 13.05
N ALA A 42 -8.79 -18.78 13.92
CA ALA A 42 -8.75 -18.09 15.20
C ALA A 42 -7.54 -18.42 16.08
N PRO A 43 -7.03 -19.68 16.16
CA PRO A 43 -5.92 -20.02 17.04
C PRO A 43 -4.60 -19.29 16.72
N TYR A 44 -4.39 -18.88 15.46
CA TYR A 44 -3.13 -18.28 15.00
C TYR A 44 -3.29 -16.86 14.44
N LEU A 45 -4.54 -16.39 14.28
CA LEU A 45 -4.82 -15.08 13.70
C LEU A 45 -4.19 -13.94 14.51
N ARG A 46 -4.24 -13.98 15.85
CA ARG A 46 -3.67 -12.90 16.69
C ARG A 46 -2.16 -12.76 16.51
N GLU A 47 -1.44 -13.87 16.55
CA GLU A 47 0.01 -13.90 16.34
C GLU A 47 0.38 -13.34 14.96
N CYS A 48 -0.36 -13.74 13.92
CA CYS A 48 -0.19 -13.22 12.57
C CYS A 48 -0.39 -11.70 12.52
N LEU A 49 -1.49 -11.18 13.07
CA LEU A 49 -1.80 -9.75 13.01
C LEU A 49 -0.87 -8.91 13.88
N ASP A 50 -0.47 -9.41 15.07
CA ASP A 50 0.53 -8.76 15.91
C ASP A 50 1.89 -8.66 15.20
N SER A 51 2.27 -9.70 14.43
CA SER A 51 3.48 -9.64 13.62
C SER A 51 3.44 -8.51 12.58
N VAL A 52 2.27 -8.25 11.99
CA VAL A 52 2.07 -7.19 10.98
C VAL A 52 2.04 -5.81 11.64
N ILE A 53 1.38 -5.66 12.80
CA ILE A 53 1.38 -4.40 13.56
C ILE A 53 2.80 -3.97 13.92
N ASN A 54 3.61 -4.93 14.36
CA ASN A 54 4.96 -4.70 14.88
C ASN A 54 6.05 -4.55 13.80
N GLN A 55 5.70 -4.58 12.50
CA GLN A 55 6.67 -4.37 11.42
C GLN A 55 7.41 -3.03 11.57
N THR A 56 8.72 -3.03 11.29
CA THR A 56 9.55 -1.83 11.31
C THR A 56 9.15 -0.84 10.22
N TYR A 57 8.74 -1.36 9.06
CA TYR A 57 8.19 -0.57 7.96
C TYR A 57 6.74 -0.20 8.23
N LYS A 58 6.43 1.10 8.26
CA LYS A 58 5.13 1.62 8.72
C LYS A 58 4.12 1.93 7.62
N ASN A 59 4.58 2.16 6.38
CA ASN A 59 3.71 2.51 5.25
C ASN A 59 3.03 1.27 4.64
N LEU A 60 2.28 0.57 5.50
CA LEU A 60 1.53 -0.65 5.18
C LEU A 60 0.05 -0.33 5.10
N HIS A 61 -0.61 -0.93 4.12
CA HIS A 61 -2.07 -1.03 4.07
C HIS A 61 -2.43 -2.51 4.12
N VAL A 62 -3.27 -2.92 5.05
CA VAL A 62 -3.57 -4.32 5.29
C VAL A 62 -5.05 -4.56 5.09
N VAL A 63 -5.40 -5.52 4.26
CA VAL A 63 -6.77 -5.93 4.01
C VAL A 63 -6.95 -7.34 4.53
N LEU A 64 -7.80 -7.46 5.56
CA LEU A 64 -8.28 -8.72 6.11
C LEU A 64 -9.50 -9.14 5.31
N VAL A 65 -9.50 -10.34 4.75
CA VAL A 65 -10.65 -10.86 3.99
C VAL A 65 -11.21 -12.06 4.72
N ASN A 66 -12.28 -11.87 5.48
CA ASN A 66 -13.01 -12.96 6.10
C ASN A 66 -13.88 -13.67 5.07
N ASP A 67 -13.60 -14.95 4.84
CA ASP A 67 -14.27 -15.80 3.86
C ASP A 67 -15.35 -16.66 4.53
N GLY A 68 -16.21 -16.04 5.34
CA GLY A 68 -17.30 -16.71 6.02
C GLY A 68 -16.83 -17.64 7.15
N SER A 69 -15.85 -17.21 7.94
CA SER A 69 -15.44 -17.96 9.14
C SER A 69 -16.62 -18.14 10.10
N THR A 70 -16.71 -19.32 10.70
CA THR A 70 -17.72 -19.72 11.70
C THR A 70 -17.13 -19.89 13.09
N ASP A 71 -15.81 -19.72 13.23
CA ASP A 71 -15.13 -19.65 14.51
C ASP A 71 -15.01 -18.20 15.00
N GLY A 72 -14.16 -17.94 16.00
CA GLY A 72 -13.91 -16.59 16.53
C GLY A 72 -13.03 -15.68 15.66
N SER A 73 -12.71 -16.06 14.40
CA SER A 73 -11.77 -15.30 13.56
C SER A 73 -12.30 -13.92 13.20
N LEU A 74 -13.61 -13.79 12.99
CA LEU A 74 -14.24 -12.53 12.59
C LEU A 74 -14.16 -11.50 13.72
N GLU A 75 -14.40 -11.93 14.95
CA GLU A 75 -14.33 -11.09 16.15
C GLU A 75 -12.90 -10.60 16.38
N ILE A 76 -11.91 -11.48 16.21
CA ILE A 76 -10.49 -11.12 16.28
C ILE A 76 -10.18 -10.08 15.18
N ALA A 77 -10.59 -10.30 13.93
CA ALA A 77 -10.32 -9.35 12.85
C ALA A 77 -10.94 -7.97 13.13
N LYS A 78 -12.16 -7.92 13.65
CA LYS A 78 -12.84 -6.66 14.05
C LYS A 78 -12.07 -5.92 15.15
N GLU A 79 -11.57 -6.63 16.16
CA GLU A 79 -10.74 -6.05 17.21
C GLU A 79 -9.49 -5.33 16.63
N TYR A 80 -8.82 -5.96 15.67
CA TYR A 80 -7.60 -5.40 15.08
C TYR A 80 -7.87 -4.19 14.17
N VAL A 81 -8.98 -4.18 13.43
CA VAL A 81 -9.40 -3.00 12.66
C VAL A 81 -9.69 -1.80 13.57
N LEU A 82 -10.24 -2.05 14.77
CA LEU A 82 -10.45 -0.99 15.76
C LEU A 82 -9.14 -0.51 16.41
N LYS A 83 -8.15 -1.40 16.52
CA LYS A 83 -6.85 -1.14 17.16
C LYS A 83 -5.88 -0.37 16.26
N ASP A 84 -5.89 -0.61 14.96
CA ASP A 84 -4.92 -0.04 14.01
C ASP A 84 -5.59 0.34 12.69
N SER A 85 -5.55 1.63 12.35
CA SER A 85 -6.23 2.21 11.18
C SER A 85 -5.65 1.77 9.83
N ARG A 86 -4.51 1.07 9.82
CA ARG A 86 -3.94 0.47 8.59
C ARG A 86 -4.71 -0.76 8.14
N PHE A 87 -5.51 -1.36 9.02
CA PHE A 87 -6.28 -2.56 8.74
C PHE A 87 -7.68 -2.23 8.25
N VAL A 88 -8.11 -2.92 7.21
CA VAL A 88 -9.47 -2.89 6.67
C VAL A 88 -9.99 -4.31 6.64
N LEU A 89 -11.24 -4.52 7.06
CA LEU A 89 -11.90 -5.82 7.00
C LEU A 89 -12.92 -5.85 5.88
N LEU A 90 -12.79 -6.84 5.01
CA LEU A 90 -13.79 -7.26 4.05
C LEU A 90 -14.40 -8.57 4.55
N ASP A 91 -15.69 -8.56 4.82
CA ASP A 91 -16.43 -9.73 5.28
C ASP A 91 -17.37 -10.20 4.17
N LYS A 92 -17.28 -11.48 3.82
CA LYS A 92 -18.10 -12.09 2.77
C LYS A 92 -18.50 -13.51 3.12
N GLU A 93 -19.50 -14.04 2.44
CA GLU A 93 -19.86 -15.46 2.51
C GLU A 93 -18.74 -16.34 1.95
N ASN A 94 -18.59 -17.58 2.45
CA ASN A 94 -17.51 -18.48 2.03
C ASN A 94 -17.53 -18.75 0.51
N GLY A 95 -16.40 -18.50 -0.16
CA GLY A 95 -16.19 -18.74 -1.58
C GLY A 95 -14.79 -19.28 -1.91
N GLY A 96 -14.02 -19.67 -0.89
CA GLY A 96 -12.68 -20.22 -1.01
C GLY A 96 -11.56 -19.18 -1.02
N LEU A 97 -10.36 -19.63 -0.62
CA LEU A 97 -9.16 -18.79 -0.46
C LEU A 97 -8.76 -18.00 -1.71
N SER A 98 -8.94 -18.58 -2.91
CA SER A 98 -8.63 -17.87 -4.15
C SER A 98 -9.55 -16.67 -4.37
N HIS A 99 -10.84 -16.81 -4.06
CA HIS A 99 -11.78 -15.72 -4.14
C HIS A 99 -11.46 -14.64 -3.09
N ALA A 100 -11.15 -15.04 -1.86
CA ALA A 100 -10.73 -14.10 -0.80
C ALA A 100 -9.48 -13.29 -1.18
N ARG A 101 -8.46 -13.94 -1.78
CA ARG A 101 -7.25 -13.23 -2.26
C ARG A 101 -7.56 -12.26 -3.39
N ASN A 102 -8.33 -12.70 -4.39
CA ASN A 102 -8.67 -11.85 -5.52
C ASN A 102 -9.46 -10.61 -5.07
N LEU A 103 -10.41 -10.79 -4.14
CA LEU A 103 -11.16 -9.66 -3.57
C LEU A 103 -10.22 -8.65 -2.87
N GLY A 104 -9.21 -9.13 -2.14
CA GLY A 104 -8.21 -8.25 -1.53
C GLY A 104 -7.33 -7.52 -2.55
N ILE A 105 -6.97 -8.18 -3.65
CA ILE A 105 -6.23 -7.56 -4.76
C ILE A 105 -7.08 -6.47 -5.44
N ASP A 106 -8.34 -6.79 -5.74
CA ASP A 106 -9.29 -5.88 -6.38
C ASP A 106 -9.53 -4.64 -5.51
N TYR A 107 -9.63 -4.82 -4.18
CA TYR A 107 -9.71 -3.69 -3.24
C TYR A 107 -8.55 -2.71 -3.42
N PHE A 108 -7.31 -3.22 -3.53
CA PHE A 108 -6.14 -2.36 -3.74
C PHE A 108 -6.12 -1.74 -5.13
N ALA A 109 -6.52 -2.48 -6.17
CA ALA A 109 -6.58 -1.98 -7.54
C ALA A 109 -7.57 -0.81 -7.68
N LEU A 110 -8.68 -0.85 -6.93
CA LEU A 110 -9.70 0.21 -6.94
C LEU A 110 -9.35 1.40 -6.04
N LYS A 111 -8.59 1.18 -4.96
CA LYS A 111 -8.25 2.23 -3.96
C LYS A 111 -6.95 2.95 -4.22
N LEU A 112 -5.97 2.33 -4.87
CA LEU A 112 -4.69 2.97 -5.15
C LEU A 112 -4.79 3.73 -6.48
N PRO A 113 -4.61 5.06 -6.50
CA PRO A 113 -4.37 5.75 -7.76
C PRO A 113 -3.02 5.26 -8.26
N LEU A 114 -3.05 4.22 -9.09
CA LEU A 114 -1.91 3.84 -9.90
C LEU A 114 -1.46 5.12 -10.60
N GLY A 115 -0.24 5.55 -10.34
CA GLY A 115 0.35 6.70 -11.00
C GLY A 115 0.43 6.41 -12.50
N GLY A 116 -0.61 6.78 -13.22
CA GLY A 116 -0.81 6.49 -14.64
C GLY A 116 -2.22 6.90 -15.01
N GLY A 117 -2.34 7.89 -15.89
CA GLY A 117 -3.56 8.66 -16.11
C GLY A 117 -4.79 7.88 -16.60
N ALA A 118 -5.89 8.63 -16.60
CA ALA A 118 -7.23 8.36 -17.12
C ALA A 118 -8.26 7.87 -16.08
N ASN A 119 -9.06 8.85 -15.62
CA ASN A 119 -10.49 8.78 -15.38
C ASN A 119 -11.09 7.42 -15.00
N THR A 120 -11.39 7.26 -13.71
CA THR A 120 -12.57 6.51 -13.30
C THR A 120 -13.45 7.44 -12.48
N LEU A 121 -14.31 8.17 -13.20
CA LEU A 121 -15.56 8.68 -12.68
C LEU A 121 -16.57 7.52 -12.62
N PHE A 122 -17.48 7.63 -11.67
CA PHE A 122 -18.62 6.77 -11.31
C PHE A 122 -18.32 5.68 -10.28
#